data_AF-A0A3B1DVZ7-F1
#
_entry.id   AF-A0A3B1DVZ7-F1
#
_cell.length_a   1.000
_cell.length_b   1.000
_cell.length_c   1.000
_cell.angle_alpha   90.00
_cell.angle_beta   90.00
_cell.angle_gamma   90.00
#
_symmetry.space_group_name_H-M   'P 1'
#
loop_
_entity.id
_entity.type
_entity.pdbx_description
1 polymer ?
#
loop_
_entity_poly.entity_id
_entity_poly.type
_entity_poly.pdbx_seq_one_letter_code
_entity_poly.pdbx_strand_id
1 'polypeptide(L)'
;MKITTISIGLVSMVFGVMAAGGMLIPPAPLTGETPAPLIAAAIATQPEEHPQPEKDSQQESIVPKYSKSAFDVTPLSRDAVARLAEGLDPEVYRITQKAGTEPAHCGTLLDNKKNGVYCCVVCGLPLFASEHKFTSGTGWPSFFTAFDPEHIVNKEDRSHGMVRTEIECARCGSHLGHVFEDGPKPTGLRYCLNSASLKFYEEGEERPAASLPIETETAYFAGGCFWGIEHYLEMGAGVINAESGYMQGAVENPSYEQICAGETDHAETVKVTFDPKVMSYARLLRAFFDMHDPTQVNRQGPDVGSQYRSGIWTTSTAQQTAAEAFVKELEASEKYDKPIATEIELAKVFYSAEDYHQDYIAKTGRACHVKNPW
;
A
#
# COMPACT_ATOMS: atom_id res chain seq x y z
N MET A 1 -6.94 15.46 -56.71
CA MET A 1 -6.85 14.10 -57.31
C MET A 1 -7.77 13.19 -56.51
N LYS A 2 -8.79 12.60 -57.17
CA LYS A 2 -9.66 11.44 -56.82
C LYS A 2 -9.77 11.05 -55.33
N ILE A 3 -10.88 11.35 -54.65
CA ILE A 3 -12.04 10.47 -54.36
C ILE A 3 -11.64 9.02 -54.03
N THR A 4 -11.89 8.55 -52.81
CA THR A 4 -12.61 7.28 -52.55
C THR A 4 -13.23 7.30 -51.15
N THR A 5 -14.56 7.31 -51.11
CA THR A 5 -15.45 7.05 -49.97
C THR A 5 -15.52 5.55 -49.72
N ILE A 6 -15.50 5.09 -48.47
CA ILE A 6 -15.83 3.70 -48.12
C ILE A 6 -17.01 3.70 -47.15
N SER A 7 -18.05 2.99 -47.58
CA SER A 7 -19.38 2.88 -46.98
C SER A 7 -19.42 2.01 -45.72
N ILE A 8 -20.33 2.39 -44.83
CA ILE A 8 -20.80 1.68 -43.64
C ILE A 8 -21.75 0.55 -44.08
N GLY A 9 -21.51 -0.68 -43.62
CA GLY A 9 -22.41 -1.83 -43.79
C GLY A 9 -23.11 -2.18 -42.48
N LEU A 10 -24.43 -1.99 -42.45
CA LEU A 10 -25.36 -2.41 -41.40
C LEU A 10 -25.57 -3.93 -41.45
N VAL A 11 -25.52 -4.62 -40.32
CA VAL A 11 -25.99 -6.02 -40.19
C VAL A 11 -27.17 -6.04 -39.21
N SER A 12 -28.36 -6.30 -39.75
CA SER A 12 -29.58 -6.55 -38.98
C SER A 12 -29.61 -7.99 -38.45
N MET A 13 -29.76 -8.16 -37.14
CA MET A 13 -30.12 -9.43 -36.51
C MET A 13 -31.65 -9.51 -36.35
N VAL A 14 -32.22 -10.60 -36.86
CA VAL A 14 -33.63 -10.96 -36.75
C VAL A 14 -33.84 -11.76 -35.47
N PHE A 15 -34.75 -11.30 -34.60
CA PHE A 15 -35.24 -12.04 -33.44
C PHE A 15 -36.32 -13.04 -33.86
N GLY A 16 -36.10 -14.32 -33.57
CA GLY A 16 -37.10 -15.38 -33.65
C GLY A 16 -37.68 -15.72 -32.28
N VAL A 17 -38.99 -15.56 -32.14
CA VAL A 17 -39.81 -15.98 -30.99
C VAL A 17 -40.24 -17.43 -31.20
N MET A 18 -40.04 -18.31 -30.22
CA MET A 18 -40.90 -19.49 -30.03
C MET A 18 -41.08 -19.80 -28.54
N ALA A 19 -42.32 -20.12 -28.21
CA ALA A 19 -42.88 -20.25 -26.88
C ALA A 19 -43.02 -21.72 -26.43
N ALA A 20 -42.99 -21.86 -25.10
CA ALA A 20 -43.83 -22.70 -24.24
C ALA A 20 -43.90 -24.23 -24.46
N GLY A 21 -43.58 -24.96 -23.38
CA GLY A 21 -44.02 -26.33 -23.11
C GLY A 21 -43.53 -26.80 -21.75
N GLY A 22 -44.37 -26.67 -20.71
CA GLY A 22 -44.09 -27.17 -19.36
C GLY A 22 -44.59 -28.60 -19.14
N MET A 23 -44.02 -29.28 -18.14
CA MET A 23 -44.74 -30.34 -17.40
C MET A 23 -44.10 -30.59 -16.03
N LEU A 24 -44.98 -30.80 -15.06
CA LEU A 24 -44.79 -30.86 -13.61
C LEU A 24 -44.33 -32.23 -13.12
N ILE A 25 -43.55 -32.27 -12.04
CA ILE A 25 -43.25 -33.47 -11.23
C ILE A 25 -43.77 -33.23 -9.79
N PRO A 26 -44.64 -34.10 -9.23
CA PRO A 26 -44.99 -34.10 -7.81
C PRO A 26 -44.25 -35.18 -6.98
N PRO A 27 -44.35 -35.16 -5.62
CA PRO A 27 -43.29 -35.58 -4.70
C PRO A 27 -43.46 -36.98 -4.05
N ALA A 28 -42.42 -37.36 -3.29
CA ALA A 28 -42.22 -38.62 -2.55
C ALA A 28 -43.22 -38.91 -1.40
N PRO A 29 -43.23 -40.16 -0.90
CA PRO A 29 -43.66 -40.43 0.48
C PRO A 29 -42.65 -41.21 1.35
N LEU A 30 -42.82 -40.99 2.66
CA LEU A 30 -42.11 -41.50 3.84
C LEU A 30 -42.60 -42.90 4.26
N THR A 31 -41.68 -43.77 4.74
CA THR A 31 -41.88 -44.86 5.74
C THR A 31 -40.48 -45.23 6.27
N GLY A 32 -40.18 -45.64 7.51
CA GLY A 32 -40.94 -45.98 8.71
C GLY A 32 -39.95 -46.23 9.88
N GLU A 33 -40.50 -46.37 11.10
CA GLU A 33 -39.82 -46.33 12.40
C GLU A 33 -39.26 -47.70 12.92
N THR A 34 -38.15 -47.64 13.68
CA THR A 34 -37.74 -48.45 14.88
C THR A 34 -37.44 -49.97 14.79
N PRO A 35 -36.76 -50.61 15.78
CA PRO A 35 -36.18 -50.14 17.06
C PRO A 35 -34.71 -50.56 17.35
N ALA A 36 -34.15 -49.97 18.42
CA ALA A 36 -32.86 -50.29 19.04
C ALA A 36 -32.90 -51.53 19.98
N PRO A 37 -31.75 -52.15 20.29
CA PRO A 37 -31.58 -52.91 21.53
C PRO A 37 -30.55 -52.26 22.49
N LEU A 38 -30.92 -52.29 23.77
CA LEU A 38 -30.10 -52.04 24.96
C LEU A 38 -29.10 -53.20 25.18
N ILE A 39 -27.82 -52.89 25.39
CA ILE A 39 -26.90 -53.72 26.20
C ILE A 39 -26.04 -52.79 27.07
N ALA A 40 -25.93 -53.18 28.34
CA ALA A 40 -25.37 -52.43 29.44
C ALA A 40 -23.85 -52.61 29.62
N ALA A 41 -23.28 -51.62 30.30
CA ALA A 41 -22.17 -51.67 31.26
C ALA A 41 -20.73 -51.92 30.76
N ALA A 42 -19.88 -50.89 30.91
CA ALA A 42 -18.66 -50.96 31.73
C ALA A 42 -18.11 -49.53 31.94
N ILE A 43 -18.18 -49.06 33.19
CA ILE A 43 -17.51 -47.85 33.66
C ILE A 43 -16.06 -48.24 33.96
N ALA A 44 -15.12 -47.67 33.22
CA ALA A 44 -13.70 -47.66 33.56
C ALA A 44 -13.21 -46.22 33.52
N THR A 45 -13.01 -45.66 34.71
CA THR A 45 -12.44 -44.33 34.96
C THR A 45 -10.98 -44.29 34.48
N GLN A 46 -10.71 -43.46 33.48
CA GLN A 46 -9.36 -42.97 33.20
C GLN A 46 -9.18 -41.63 33.94
N PRO A 47 -8.02 -41.32 34.53
CA PRO A 47 -7.80 -40.06 35.23
C PRO A 47 -7.76 -38.91 34.25
N GLU A 48 -8.46 -37.81 34.58
CA GLU A 48 -8.36 -36.54 33.88
C GLU A 48 -6.93 -36.00 33.98
N GLU A 49 -6.19 -36.02 32.87
CA GLU A 49 -5.02 -35.16 32.71
C GLU A 49 -5.52 -33.73 32.54
N HIS A 50 -5.28 -32.91 33.57
CA HIS A 50 -5.41 -31.46 33.51
C HIS A 50 -4.53 -30.92 32.38
N PRO A 51 -5.09 -30.26 31.34
CA PRO A 51 -4.28 -29.46 30.45
C PRO A 51 -3.74 -28.29 31.26
N GLN A 52 -2.42 -28.19 31.37
CA GLN A 52 -1.78 -26.97 31.83
C GLN A 52 -2.17 -25.83 30.87
N PRO A 53 -2.42 -24.61 31.37
CA PRO A 53 -2.76 -23.50 30.50
C PRO A 53 -1.56 -23.22 29.59
N GLU A 54 -1.72 -23.45 28.29
CA GLU A 54 -0.85 -22.88 27.28
C GLU A 54 -0.81 -21.38 27.54
N LYS A 55 0.41 -20.88 27.77
CA LYS A 55 0.65 -19.45 27.88
C LYS A 55 0.21 -18.83 26.56
N ASP A 56 -0.93 -18.13 26.59
CA ASP A 56 -1.30 -17.13 25.60
C ASP A 56 -0.09 -16.22 25.36
N SER A 57 0.67 -16.52 24.31
CA SER A 57 1.54 -15.54 23.68
C SER A 57 0.58 -14.53 23.06
N GLN A 58 0.39 -13.39 23.74
CA GLN A 58 -0.22 -12.23 23.15
C GLN A 58 0.60 -11.85 21.92
N GLN A 59 0.18 -12.37 20.76
CA GLN A 59 0.72 -12.00 19.48
C GLN A 59 0.05 -10.67 19.17
N GLU A 60 0.67 -9.57 19.61
CA GLU A 60 0.30 -8.23 19.15
C GLU A 60 0.15 -8.30 17.63
N SER A 61 -1.04 -7.98 17.12
CA SER A 61 -1.30 -7.98 15.69
C SER A 61 -0.40 -6.92 15.07
N ILE A 62 0.67 -7.35 14.41
CA ILE A 62 1.61 -6.43 13.75
C ILE A 62 0.84 -5.73 12.63
N VAL A 63 0.68 -4.42 12.75
CA VAL A 63 0.05 -3.60 11.71
C VAL A 63 0.98 -3.59 10.50
N PRO A 64 0.51 -3.97 9.30
CA PRO A 64 1.32 -3.94 8.10
C PRO A 64 1.83 -2.52 7.82
N LYS A 65 3.10 -2.42 7.43
CA LYS A 65 3.74 -1.18 6.98
C LYS A 65 4.23 -1.35 5.56
N TYR A 66 3.90 -0.39 4.70
CA TYR A 66 4.32 -0.37 3.31
C TYR A 66 5.21 0.84 3.04
N SER A 67 6.14 0.71 2.10
CA SER A 67 6.86 1.85 1.54
C SER A 67 6.04 2.57 0.47
N LYS A 68 6.38 3.82 0.14
CA LYS A 68 5.75 4.57 -0.97
C LYS A 68 5.85 3.85 -2.33
N SER A 69 6.87 3.00 -2.52
CA SER A 69 6.98 2.10 -3.68
C SER A 69 6.16 0.80 -3.60
N ALA A 70 5.24 0.70 -2.63
CA ALA A 70 4.32 -0.42 -2.41
C ALA A 70 5.00 -1.76 -2.08
N PHE A 71 6.07 -1.76 -1.29
CA PHE A 71 6.67 -2.97 -0.74
C PHE A 71 6.32 -3.13 0.73
N ASP A 72 6.10 -4.38 1.17
CA ASP A 72 5.94 -4.71 2.58
C ASP A 72 7.28 -4.53 3.32
N VAL A 73 7.34 -3.50 4.16
CA VAL A 73 8.48 -3.18 5.04
C VAL A 73 8.16 -3.48 6.51
N THR A 74 7.10 -4.23 6.78
CA THR A 74 6.70 -4.62 8.13
C THR A 74 7.84 -5.35 8.84
N PRO A 75 8.34 -4.84 9.98
CA PRO A 75 9.42 -5.48 10.71
C PRO A 75 9.07 -6.92 11.09
N LEU A 76 9.93 -7.86 10.71
CA LEU A 76 9.78 -9.27 11.02
C LEU A 76 10.12 -9.54 12.49
N SER A 77 9.42 -10.50 13.10
CA SER A 77 9.78 -10.98 14.43
C SER A 77 11.16 -11.65 14.42
N ARG A 78 11.84 -11.63 15.58
CA ARG A 78 13.16 -12.27 15.72
C ARG A 78 13.15 -13.74 15.30
N ASP A 79 12.09 -14.48 15.62
CA ASP A 79 11.96 -15.89 15.24
C ASP A 79 11.77 -16.06 13.73
N ALA A 80 11.03 -15.15 13.07
CA ALA A 80 10.88 -15.17 11.62
C ALA A 80 12.22 -14.88 10.93
N VAL A 81 12.99 -13.89 11.42
CA VAL A 81 14.33 -13.61 10.91
C VAL A 81 15.27 -14.79 11.15
N ALA A 82 15.25 -15.40 12.34
CA ALA A 82 16.08 -16.56 12.66
C ALA A 82 15.81 -17.76 11.73
N ARG A 83 14.54 -18.02 11.37
CA ARG A 83 14.17 -19.04 10.39
C ARG A 83 14.66 -18.70 8.98
N LEU A 84 14.55 -17.44 8.55
CA LEU A 84 15.08 -17.00 7.25
C LEU A 84 16.62 -17.06 7.20
N ALA A 85 17.26 -16.88 8.34
CA ALA A 85 18.71 -16.96 8.48
C ALA A 85 19.23 -18.40 8.66
N GLU A 86 18.34 -19.39 8.78
CA GLU A 86 18.71 -20.80 8.92
C GLU A 86 19.35 -21.31 7.62
N GLY A 87 20.54 -21.90 7.73
CA GLY A 87 21.28 -22.42 6.58
C GLY A 87 21.97 -21.37 5.71
N LEU A 88 21.99 -20.09 6.12
CA LEU A 88 22.85 -19.10 5.49
C LEU A 88 24.32 -19.52 5.61
N ASP A 89 25.10 -19.21 4.57
CA ASP A 89 26.56 -19.36 4.63
C ASP A 89 27.11 -18.64 5.87
N PRO A 90 28.11 -19.21 6.59
CA PRO A 90 28.61 -18.63 7.83
C PRO A 90 29.07 -17.17 7.71
N GLU A 91 29.63 -16.78 6.56
CA GLU A 91 30.06 -15.41 6.32
C GLU A 91 28.86 -14.48 6.10
N VAL A 92 27.86 -14.92 5.32
CA VAL A 92 26.60 -14.19 5.13
C VAL A 92 25.88 -14.01 6.47
N TYR A 93 25.83 -15.06 7.31
CA TYR A 93 25.25 -14.98 8.65
C TYR A 93 26.03 -14.03 9.55
N ARG A 94 27.37 -14.09 9.56
CA ARG A 94 28.22 -13.18 10.34
C ARG A 94 27.99 -11.73 9.95
N ILE A 95 27.88 -11.45 8.66
CA ILE A 95 27.66 -10.09 8.15
C ILE A 95 26.25 -9.63 8.52
N THR A 96 25.22 -10.35 8.07
CA THR A 96 23.84 -9.89 8.19
C THR A 96 23.29 -9.92 9.61
N GLN A 97 23.65 -10.92 10.44
CA GLN A 97 23.07 -11.14 11.77
C GLN A 97 23.99 -10.69 12.92
N LYS A 98 25.29 -10.51 12.67
CA LYS A 98 26.28 -10.12 13.69
C LYS A 98 27.04 -8.83 13.35
N ALA A 99 26.51 -8.03 12.42
CA ALA A 99 27.10 -6.77 11.97
C ALA A 99 28.57 -6.90 11.55
N GLY A 100 28.91 -8.03 10.91
CA GLY A 100 30.23 -8.25 10.32
C GLY A 100 30.42 -7.45 9.03
N THR A 101 31.68 -7.19 8.67
CA THR A 101 32.05 -6.58 7.38
C THR A 101 32.90 -7.54 6.55
N GLU A 102 32.60 -7.70 5.26
CA GLU A 102 33.42 -8.47 4.32
C GLU A 102 34.74 -7.72 4.03
N PRO A 103 35.87 -8.41 3.78
CA PRO A 103 37.10 -7.74 3.38
C PRO A 103 36.94 -6.99 2.05
N ALA A 104 37.60 -5.84 1.92
CA ALA A 104 37.59 -5.05 0.69
C ALA A 104 38.06 -5.89 -0.51
N HIS A 105 37.42 -5.68 -1.67
CA HIS A 105 37.72 -6.37 -2.93
C HIS A 105 37.47 -7.89 -2.93
N CYS A 106 36.86 -8.45 -1.89
CA CYS A 106 36.53 -9.88 -1.83
C CYS A 106 35.06 -10.19 -2.17
N GLY A 107 34.19 -9.18 -2.20
CA GLY A 107 32.77 -9.34 -2.51
C GLY A 107 32.48 -9.59 -3.99
N THR A 108 31.40 -10.31 -4.29
CA THR A 108 31.02 -10.71 -5.66
C THR A 108 30.29 -9.64 -6.46
N LEU A 109 29.84 -8.55 -5.80
CA LEU A 109 28.98 -7.53 -6.42
C LEU A 109 29.68 -6.18 -6.64
N LEU A 110 30.95 -6.07 -6.25
CA LEU A 110 31.76 -4.86 -6.41
C LEU A 110 31.77 -4.39 -7.87
N ASP A 111 32.12 -5.27 -8.80
CA ASP A 111 32.28 -4.95 -10.22
C ASP A 111 31.04 -5.24 -11.06
N ASN A 112 29.90 -5.60 -10.44
CA ASN A 112 28.67 -5.82 -11.19
C ASN A 112 28.20 -4.50 -11.85
N LYS A 113 27.96 -4.54 -13.17
CA LYS A 113 27.49 -3.42 -14.00
C LYS A 113 26.20 -3.73 -14.76
N LYS A 114 25.59 -4.89 -14.51
CA LYS A 114 24.33 -5.30 -15.13
C LYS A 114 23.17 -4.45 -14.60
N ASN A 115 22.15 -4.28 -15.43
CA ASN A 115 20.89 -3.66 -15.02
C ASN A 115 20.11 -4.63 -14.13
N GLY A 116 19.57 -4.14 -13.02
CA GLY A 116 18.82 -4.98 -12.10
C GLY A 116 18.70 -4.40 -10.70
N VAL A 117 18.28 -5.26 -9.78
CA VAL A 117 17.92 -4.89 -8.41
C VAL A 117 18.73 -5.72 -7.41
N TYR A 118 19.18 -5.05 -6.35
CA TYR A 118 19.91 -5.65 -5.24
C TYR A 118 18.94 -5.81 -4.07
N CYS A 119 18.56 -7.05 -3.77
CA CYS A 119 17.63 -7.39 -2.71
C CYS A 119 18.39 -7.86 -1.45
N CYS A 120 17.78 -7.71 -0.28
CA CYS A 120 18.27 -8.30 0.95
C CYS A 120 18.35 -9.83 0.79
N VAL A 121 19.52 -10.40 1.07
CA VAL A 121 19.72 -11.86 0.97
C VAL A 121 18.83 -12.66 1.93
N VAL A 122 18.37 -12.04 3.03
CA VAL A 122 17.59 -12.70 4.09
C VAL A 122 16.09 -12.65 3.82
N CYS A 123 15.53 -11.45 3.61
CA CYS A 123 14.07 -11.29 3.47
C CYS A 123 13.58 -10.97 2.06
N GLY A 124 14.51 -10.76 1.11
CA GLY A 124 14.17 -10.43 -0.27
C GLY A 124 13.73 -8.98 -0.51
N LEU A 125 13.64 -8.11 0.49
CA LEU A 125 13.26 -6.70 0.26
C LEU A 125 14.26 -6.04 -0.72
N PRO A 126 13.81 -5.34 -1.78
CA PRO A 126 14.71 -4.58 -2.65
C PRO A 126 15.39 -3.46 -1.87
N LEU A 127 16.71 -3.36 -1.92
CA LEU A 127 17.46 -2.37 -1.13
C LEU A 127 18.08 -1.30 -2.02
N PHE A 128 18.60 -1.68 -3.19
CA PHE A 128 19.26 -0.77 -4.13
C PHE A 128 18.98 -1.18 -5.58
N ALA A 129 19.10 -0.22 -6.50
CA ALA A 129 19.01 -0.45 -7.95
C ALA A 129 20.36 -0.22 -8.63
N SER A 130 20.60 -0.91 -9.76
CA SER A 130 21.83 -0.73 -10.56
C SER A 130 22.03 0.70 -11.05
N GLU A 131 20.94 1.43 -11.32
CA GLU A 131 20.96 2.85 -11.71
C GLU A 131 21.66 3.72 -10.66
N HIS A 132 21.55 3.36 -9.38
CA HIS A 132 22.12 4.13 -8.29
C HIS A 132 23.58 3.74 -7.96
N LYS A 133 24.11 2.70 -8.62
CA LYS A 133 25.42 2.12 -8.32
C LYS A 133 26.54 2.95 -8.94
N PHE A 134 27.59 3.22 -8.18
CA PHE A 134 28.78 3.90 -8.67
C PHE A 134 30.07 3.28 -8.13
N THR A 135 31.21 3.61 -8.75
CA THR A 135 32.52 3.15 -8.30
C THR A 135 33.10 4.16 -7.31
N SER A 136 33.19 3.79 -6.03
CA SER A 136 33.74 4.64 -4.97
C SER A 136 35.25 4.46 -4.73
N GLY A 137 35.85 3.39 -5.25
CA GLY A 137 37.25 3.03 -4.97
C GLY A 137 37.49 2.38 -3.61
N THR A 138 36.44 2.14 -2.81
CA THR A 138 36.55 1.58 -1.45
C THR A 138 36.78 0.08 -1.41
N GLY A 139 36.48 -0.63 -2.50
CA GLY A 139 36.51 -2.10 -2.54
C GLY A 139 35.19 -2.77 -2.15
N TRP A 140 34.12 -2.00 -1.93
CA TRP A 140 32.76 -2.50 -1.70
C TRP A 140 31.75 -1.89 -2.68
N PRO A 141 30.67 -2.60 -3.06
CA PRO A 141 29.60 -2.03 -3.86
C PRO A 141 29.06 -0.76 -3.19
N SER A 142 28.90 0.29 -3.99
CA SER A 142 28.51 1.61 -3.50
C SER A 142 27.36 2.19 -4.30
N PHE A 143 26.41 2.82 -3.62
CA PHE A 143 25.23 3.44 -4.22
C PHE A 143 25.03 4.84 -3.66
N PHE A 144 24.43 5.74 -4.42
CA PHE A 144 24.18 7.11 -3.96
C PHE A 144 22.78 7.33 -3.37
N THR A 145 21.86 6.38 -3.57
CA THR A 145 20.54 6.36 -2.96
C THR A 145 20.00 4.93 -2.87
N ALA A 146 19.11 4.69 -1.89
CA ALA A 146 18.39 3.43 -1.74
C ALA A 146 17.38 3.21 -2.88
N PHE A 147 16.83 2.00 -2.98
CA PHE A 147 15.70 1.71 -3.87
C PHE A 147 14.47 2.54 -3.48
N ASP A 148 14.18 2.57 -2.18
CA ASP A 148 13.20 3.43 -1.53
C ASP A 148 13.78 3.78 -0.15
N PRO A 149 13.71 5.05 0.30
CA PRO A 149 14.22 5.45 1.62
C PRO A 149 13.66 4.63 2.78
N GLU A 150 12.43 4.13 2.67
CA GLU A 150 11.77 3.34 3.72
C GLU A 150 12.23 1.88 3.76
N HIS A 151 13.02 1.42 2.79
CA HIS A 151 13.55 0.06 2.77
C HIS A 151 14.79 -0.12 3.66
N ILE A 152 15.36 0.99 4.14
CA ILE A 152 16.55 1.03 4.98
C ILE A 152 16.27 1.74 6.31
N VAL A 153 16.99 1.31 7.35
CA VAL A 153 17.01 1.98 8.64
C VAL A 153 18.44 2.43 8.92
N ASN A 154 18.57 3.72 9.27
CA ASN A 154 19.85 4.29 9.69
C ASN A 154 19.96 4.18 11.21
N LYS A 155 21.10 3.65 11.67
CA LYS A 155 21.37 3.44 13.10
C LYS A 155 22.75 3.96 13.45
N GLU A 156 22.83 4.64 14.60
CA GLU A 156 24.12 5.14 15.07
C GLU A 156 25.00 3.98 15.55
N ASP A 157 26.21 3.90 15.00
CA ASP A 157 27.23 2.91 15.33
C ASP A 157 28.43 3.61 16.00
N ARG A 158 28.65 3.29 17.28
CA ARG A 158 29.77 3.80 18.10
C ARG A 158 30.93 2.82 18.27
N SER A 159 30.93 1.73 17.50
CA SER A 159 31.98 0.72 17.56
C SER A 159 33.34 1.29 17.14
N HIS A 160 34.41 0.63 17.60
CA HIS A 160 35.80 0.99 17.26
C HIS A 160 36.21 2.44 17.57
N GLY A 161 35.50 3.13 18.48
CA GLY A 161 35.81 4.51 18.86
C GLY A 161 35.46 5.56 17.79
N MET A 162 34.66 5.19 16.80
CA MET A 162 34.17 6.08 15.74
C MET A 162 32.66 6.29 15.89
N VAL A 163 32.12 7.38 15.36
CA VAL A 163 30.67 7.55 15.18
C VAL A 163 30.38 7.40 13.70
N ARG A 164 29.63 6.36 13.34
CA ARG A 164 29.23 6.03 11.98
C ARG A 164 27.72 5.80 11.92
N THR A 165 27.17 5.78 10.72
CA THR A 165 25.77 5.44 10.49
C THR A 165 25.69 4.08 9.82
N GLU A 166 25.33 3.06 10.60
CA GLU A 166 25.00 1.72 10.12
C GLU A 166 23.69 1.75 9.34
N ILE A 167 23.62 0.91 8.31
CA ILE A 167 22.43 0.70 7.49
C ILE A 167 21.96 -0.72 7.69
N GLU A 168 20.72 -0.86 8.14
CA GLU A 168 20.02 -2.13 8.28
C GLU A 168 18.87 -2.22 7.27
N CYS A 169 18.49 -3.44 6.87
CA CYS A 169 17.25 -3.65 6.14
C CYS A 169 16.05 -3.33 7.05
N ALA A 170 15.14 -2.46 6.61
CA ALA A 170 13.99 -2.04 7.40
C ALA A 170 13.06 -3.20 7.82
N ARG A 171 12.99 -4.24 6.99
CA ARG A 171 12.08 -5.37 7.20
C ARG A 171 12.65 -6.45 8.13
N CYS A 172 13.91 -6.85 7.99
CA CYS A 172 14.48 -7.95 8.78
C CYS A 172 15.62 -7.56 9.72
N GLY A 173 16.06 -6.30 9.71
CA GLY A 173 17.16 -5.83 10.56
C GLY A 173 18.53 -6.34 10.14
N SER A 174 18.68 -6.98 8.97
CA SER A 174 19.99 -7.43 8.49
C SER A 174 20.93 -6.26 8.31
N HIS A 175 22.13 -6.35 8.89
CA HIS A 175 23.21 -5.41 8.64
C HIS A 175 23.60 -5.45 7.16
N LEU A 176 23.68 -4.27 6.54
CA LEU A 176 24.01 -4.10 5.13
C LEU A 176 25.38 -3.46 4.95
N GLY A 177 25.69 -2.44 5.76
CA GLY A 177 26.93 -1.67 5.70
C GLY A 177 26.78 -0.31 6.38
N HIS A 178 27.39 0.73 5.82
CA HIS A 178 27.39 2.08 6.39
C HIS A 178 27.14 3.15 5.31
N VAL A 179 26.53 4.27 5.72
CA VAL A 179 26.33 5.46 4.87
C VAL A 179 27.30 6.56 5.27
N PHE A 180 27.82 7.28 4.27
CA PHE A 180 28.79 8.37 4.41
C PHE A 180 28.34 9.60 3.60
N GLU A 181 28.76 10.80 4.01
CA GLU A 181 28.44 12.09 3.36
C GLU A 181 29.48 12.51 2.29
N ASP A 182 30.23 11.55 1.75
CA ASP A 182 31.27 11.75 0.73
C ASP A 182 30.86 11.17 -0.65
N GLY A 183 29.55 11.04 -0.88
CA GLY A 183 29.00 10.51 -2.12
C GLY A 183 28.86 11.54 -3.23
N PRO A 184 28.48 11.09 -4.44
CA PRO A 184 28.25 11.99 -5.57
C PRO A 184 26.97 12.81 -5.37
N LYS A 185 26.88 13.94 -6.09
CA LYS A 185 25.60 14.63 -6.30
C LYS A 185 24.60 13.71 -7.01
N PRO A 186 23.28 13.86 -6.81
CA PRO A 186 22.62 14.96 -6.08
C PRO A 186 22.52 14.76 -4.56
N THR A 187 22.62 13.53 -4.05
CA THR A 187 22.39 13.24 -2.63
C THR A 187 23.57 13.59 -1.75
N GLY A 188 24.80 13.51 -2.28
CA GLY A 188 26.03 13.62 -1.47
C GLY A 188 26.26 12.40 -0.58
N LEU A 189 25.44 11.36 -0.71
CA LEU A 189 25.49 10.16 0.14
C LEU A 189 26.18 9.02 -0.58
N ARG A 190 26.97 8.25 0.16
CA ARG A 190 27.57 7.00 -0.29
C ARG A 190 27.15 5.87 0.64
N TYR A 191 26.24 5.04 0.15
CA TYR A 191 25.86 3.77 0.75
C TYR A 191 26.93 2.75 0.38
N CYS A 192 27.73 2.29 1.35
CA CYS A 192 28.83 1.34 1.15
C CYS A 192 28.45 0.01 1.79
N LEU A 193 28.31 -1.04 0.98
CA LEU A 193 27.59 -2.25 1.37
C LEU A 193 28.44 -3.50 1.26
N ASN A 194 28.13 -4.49 2.09
CA ASN A 194 28.65 -5.83 1.93
C ASN A 194 27.92 -6.53 0.78
N SER A 195 28.65 -7.04 -0.21
CA SER A 195 28.12 -7.88 -1.28
C SER A 195 27.38 -9.10 -0.72
N ALA A 196 27.91 -9.71 0.34
CA ALA A 196 27.30 -10.86 1.01
C ALA A 196 25.92 -10.57 1.63
N SER A 197 25.57 -9.31 1.90
CA SER A 197 24.25 -8.92 2.41
C SER A 197 23.18 -8.82 1.31
N LEU A 198 23.60 -8.89 0.04
CA LEU A 198 22.77 -8.61 -1.12
C LEU A 198 22.69 -9.83 -2.04
N LYS A 199 21.52 -10.00 -2.67
CA LYS A 199 21.34 -10.85 -3.84
C LYS A 199 20.94 -9.97 -5.02
N PHE A 200 21.72 -10.04 -6.09
CA PHE A 200 21.42 -9.33 -7.33
C PHE A 200 20.49 -10.16 -8.22
N TYR A 201 19.48 -9.49 -8.77
CA TYR A 201 18.59 -10.03 -9.79
C TYR A 201 18.71 -9.15 -11.03
N GLU A 202 19.05 -9.76 -12.16
CA GLU A 202 19.19 -9.05 -13.44
C GLU A 202 17.81 -8.61 -13.95
N GLU A 203 17.76 -7.54 -14.75
CA GLU A 203 16.53 -7.10 -15.40
C GLU A 203 15.90 -8.23 -16.24
N GLY A 204 14.63 -8.55 -15.97
CA GLY A 204 13.92 -9.67 -16.59
C GLY A 204 14.09 -11.02 -15.88
N GLU A 205 14.95 -11.13 -14.87
CA GLU A 205 15.05 -12.31 -14.01
C GLU A 205 13.85 -12.40 -13.06
N GLU A 206 13.35 -13.62 -12.83
CA GLU A 206 12.30 -13.86 -11.85
C GLU A 206 12.81 -13.59 -10.44
N ARG A 207 12.06 -12.79 -9.69
CA ARG A 207 12.37 -12.41 -8.31
C ARG A 207 11.36 -13.05 -7.36
N PRO A 208 11.74 -13.39 -6.12
CA PRO A 208 10.81 -13.95 -5.15
C PRO A 208 9.71 -12.93 -4.84
N ALA A 209 8.54 -13.41 -4.40
CA ALA A 209 7.39 -12.55 -4.14
C ALA A 209 7.68 -11.40 -3.16
N ALA A 210 8.55 -11.62 -2.16
CA ALA A 210 9.00 -10.59 -1.22
C ALA A 210 9.84 -9.46 -1.86
N SER A 211 10.34 -9.67 -3.08
CA SER A 211 11.08 -8.70 -3.90
C SER A 211 10.20 -7.99 -4.93
N LEU A 212 8.89 -8.20 -4.90
CA LEU A 212 7.92 -7.58 -5.80
C LEU A 212 6.99 -6.64 -5.01
N PRO A 213 6.52 -5.55 -5.63
CA PRO A 213 5.53 -4.70 -4.98
C PRO A 213 4.23 -5.50 -4.80
N ILE A 214 3.48 -5.16 -3.75
CA ILE A 214 2.17 -5.75 -3.52
C ILE A 214 1.15 -5.27 -4.57
N GLU A 215 0.07 -6.03 -4.71
CA GLU A 215 -1.09 -5.59 -5.47
C GLU A 215 -1.77 -4.43 -4.72
N THR A 216 -2.15 -3.38 -5.45
CA THR A 216 -2.74 -2.18 -4.86
C THR A 216 -3.99 -1.76 -5.63
N GLU A 217 -4.87 -1.06 -4.93
CA GLU A 217 -5.99 -0.33 -5.53
C GLU A 217 -5.82 1.17 -5.30
N THR A 218 -6.52 1.97 -6.12
CA THR A 218 -6.53 3.43 -6.00
C THR A 218 -7.96 3.94 -5.85
N ALA A 219 -8.14 4.90 -4.94
CA ALA A 219 -9.38 5.64 -4.72
C ALA A 219 -9.09 7.14 -4.64
N TYR A 220 -10.06 7.97 -5.00
CA TYR A 220 -9.92 9.43 -4.95
C TYR A 220 -11.05 10.05 -4.13
N PHE A 221 -10.69 10.94 -3.21
CA PHE A 221 -11.63 11.60 -2.30
C PHE A 221 -11.38 13.10 -2.26
N ALA A 222 -12.43 13.90 -2.44
CA ALA A 222 -12.45 15.34 -2.25
C ALA A 222 -13.35 15.67 -1.07
N GLY A 223 -12.87 16.34 -0.04
CA GLY A 223 -13.59 16.47 1.23
C GLY A 223 -13.41 17.81 1.94
N GLY A 224 -12.97 18.85 1.22
CA GLY A 224 -12.48 20.10 1.80
C GLY A 224 -10.98 20.25 1.60
N CYS A 225 -10.31 20.98 2.50
CA CYS A 225 -8.86 21.16 2.44
C CYS A 225 -8.14 19.80 2.45
N PHE A 226 -7.42 19.48 1.37
CA PHE A 226 -6.78 18.18 1.19
C PHE A 226 -5.74 17.84 2.25
N TRP A 227 -5.16 18.81 2.97
CA TRP A 227 -4.11 18.58 3.96
C TRP A 227 -4.61 17.71 5.12
N GLY A 228 -5.84 17.94 5.55
CA GLY A 228 -6.46 17.13 6.59
C GLY A 228 -6.91 15.77 6.05
N ILE A 229 -7.45 15.74 4.83
CA ILE A 229 -7.91 14.52 4.19
C ILE A 229 -6.74 13.56 3.96
N GLU A 230 -5.63 14.06 3.40
CA GLU A 230 -4.38 13.35 3.16
C GLU A 230 -3.84 12.78 4.47
N HIS A 231 -3.59 13.65 5.44
CA HIS A 231 -2.93 13.27 6.70
C HIS A 231 -3.65 12.13 7.42
N TYR A 232 -4.97 12.23 7.56
CA TYR A 232 -5.70 11.20 8.26
C TYR A 232 -5.87 9.95 7.41
N LEU A 233 -6.14 10.03 6.10
CA LEU A 233 -6.23 8.83 5.27
C LEU A 233 -4.90 8.05 5.25
N GLU A 234 -3.76 8.75 5.24
CA GLU A 234 -2.42 8.15 5.31
C GLU A 234 -2.21 7.30 6.57
N MET A 235 -2.84 7.66 7.70
CA MET A 235 -2.75 6.89 8.95
C MET A 235 -3.52 5.56 8.93
N GLY A 236 -4.36 5.33 7.93
CA GLY A 236 -5.20 4.14 7.85
C GLY A 236 -4.37 2.88 7.64
N ALA A 237 -4.48 1.89 8.53
CA ALA A 237 -3.81 0.60 8.35
C ALA A 237 -4.19 -0.05 7.01
N GLY A 238 -3.20 -0.27 6.13
CA GLY A 238 -3.40 -0.76 4.77
C GLY A 238 -3.33 0.33 3.68
N VAL A 239 -3.29 1.60 4.05
CA VAL A 239 -2.98 2.70 3.13
C VAL A 239 -1.47 2.74 2.92
N ILE A 240 -1.07 2.86 1.65
CA ILE A 240 0.33 2.83 1.20
C ILE A 240 0.80 4.24 0.91
N ASN A 241 -0.06 5.06 0.31
CA ASN A 241 0.22 6.45 0.01
C ASN A 241 -1.09 7.25 -0.03
N ALA A 242 -1.03 8.49 0.45
CA ALA A 242 -2.05 9.51 0.24
C ALA A 242 -1.37 10.71 -0.41
N GLU A 243 -1.83 11.11 -1.59
CA GLU A 243 -1.22 12.17 -2.39
C GLU A 243 -2.23 13.29 -2.63
N SER A 244 -1.90 14.50 -2.21
CA SER A 244 -2.71 15.69 -2.45
C SER A 244 -2.64 16.14 -3.90
N GLY A 245 -3.75 16.58 -4.47
CA GLY A 245 -3.81 17.05 -5.84
C GLY A 245 -5.14 17.66 -6.24
N TYR A 246 -5.31 17.83 -7.54
CA TYR A 246 -6.44 18.51 -8.16
C TYR A 246 -7.08 17.61 -9.22
N MET A 247 -8.41 17.45 -9.18
CA MET A 247 -9.14 16.59 -10.12
C MET A 247 -10.52 17.19 -10.47
N GLN A 248 -11.17 16.64 -11.48
CA GLN A 248 -12.51 16.97 -11.99
C GLN A 248 -12.69 18.32 -12.68
N GLY A 249 -11.71 19.22 -12.63
CA GLY A 249 -11.75 20.50 -13.34
C GLY A 249 -11.39 20.41 -14.82
N ALA A 250 -11.35 21.58 -15.47
CA ALA A 250 -11.18 21.74 -16.91
C ALA A 250 -9.79 22.21 -17.33
N VAL A 251 -8.97 22.72 -16.40
CA VAL A 251 -7.66 23.30 -16.69
C VAL A 251 -6.58 22.23 -16.58
N GLU A 252 -5.78 22.04 -17.63
CA GLU A 252 -4.67 21.11 -17.58
C GLU A 252 -3.51 21.66 -16.74
N ASN A 253 -2.90 20.81 -15.90
CA ASN A 253 -1.77 21.14 -15.03
C ASN A 253 -1.97 22.43 -14.22
N PRO A 254 -3.07 22.55 -13.44
CA PRO A 254 -3.37 23.77 -12.72
C PRO A 254 -2.35 24.01 -11.59
N SER A 255 -1.97 25.28 -11.38
CA SER A 255 -1.21 25.68 -10.19
C SER A 255 -2.14 25.95 -9.01
N TYR A 256 -1.63 25.86 -7.79
CA TYR A 256 -2.42 26.17 -6.59
C TYR A 256 -3.06 27.57 -6.62
N GLU A 257 -2.39 28.57 -7.19
CA GLU A 257 -2.94 29.92 -7.35
C GLU A 257 -4.17 29.93 -8.27
N GLN A 258 -4.15 29.14 -9.34
CA GLN A 258 -5.29 29.00 -10.24
C GLN A 258 -6.46 28.29 -9.55
N ILE A 259 -6.17 27.25 -8.75
CA ILE A 259 -7.16 26.55 -7.93
C ILE A 259 -7.83 27.53 -6.96
N CYS A 260 -7.03 28.32 -6.24
CA CYS A 260 -7.53 29.32 -5.28
C CYS A 260 -8.34 30.44 -5.94
N ALA A 261 -8.05 30.78 -7.19
CA ALA A 261 -8.84 31.74 -7.96
C ALA A 261 -10.27 31.23 -8.27
N GLY A 262 -10.50 29.91 -8.20
CA GLY A 262 -11.82 29.28 -8.35
C GLY A 262 -12.32 29.13 -9.79
N GLU A 263 -11.49 29.43 -10.79
CA GLU A 263 -11.89 29.42 -12.21
C GLU A 263 -11.59 28.09 -12.92
N THR A 264 -10.90 27.15 -12.25
CA THR A 264 -10.42 25.91 -12.87
C THR A 264 -11.42 24.75 -12.78
N ASP A 265 -12.42 24.89 -11.90
CA ASP A 265 -13.42 23.87 -11.54
C ASP A 265 -12.85 22.58 -10.93
N HIS A 266 -11.55 22.57 -10.59
CA HIS A 266 -10.95 21.45 -9.88
C HIS A 266 -11.43 21.38 -8.44
N ALA A 267 -11.57 20.16 -7.92
CA ALA A 267 -11.66 19.88 -6.49
C ALA A 267 -10.27 19.54 -5.94
N GLU A 268 -9.94 20.05 -4.77
CA GLU A 268 -8.87 19.49 -3.94
C GLU A 268 -9.21 18.03 -3.63
N THR A 269 -8.32 17.14 -4.06
CA THR A 269 -8.55 15.70 -4.13
C THR A 269 -7.34 14.99 -3.55
N VAL A 270 -7.58 13.95 -2.76
CA VAL A 270 -6.55 13.04 -2.28
C VAL A 270 -6.65 11.73 -3.06
N LYS A 271 -5.55 11.34 -3.69
CA LYS A 271 -5.36 10.02 -4.28
C LYS A 271 -4.82 9.08 -3.22
N VAL A 272 -5.60 8.05 -2.89
CA VAL A 272 -5.25 7.02 -1.91
C VAL A 272 -4.88 5.74 -2.64
N THR A 273 -3.66 5.28 -2.46
CA THR A 273 -3.21 3.95 -2.88
C THR A 273 -3.17 3.03 -1.67
N PHE A 274 -3.79 1.85 -1.76
CA PHE A 274 -3.98 0.97 -0.60
C PHE A 274 -3.89 -0.52 -0.97
N ASP A 275 -3.59 -1.35 0.03
CA ASP A 275 -3.65 -2.81 -0.05
C ASP A 275 -5.10 -3.28 0.16
N PRO A 276 -5.80 -3.78 -0.88
CA PRO A 276 -7.19 -4.22 -0.77
C PRO A 276 -7.39 -5.42 0.18
N LYS A 277 -6.31 -6.12 0.56
CA LYS A 277 -6.36 -7.25 1.52
C LYS A 277 -6.41 -6.76 2.98
N VAL A 278 -6.02 -5.51 3.24
CA VAL A 278 -5.97 -4.91 4.58
C VAL A 278 -6.97 -3.75 4.73
N MET A 279 -7.08 -2.92 3.69
CA MET A 279 -7.99 -1.78 3.62
C MET A 279 -9.01 -2.01 2.50
N SER A 280 -10.30 -2.13 2.85
CA SER A 280 -11.35 -2.21 1.84
C SER A 280 -11.82 -0.83 1.41
N TYR A 281 -12.30 -0.73 0.17
CA TYR A 281 -12.91 0.52 -0.33
C TYR A 281 -14.08 0.99 0.56
N ALA A 282 -14.89 0.07 1.10
CA ALA A 282 -15.97 0.40 2.03
C ALA A 282 -15.46 1.02 3.35
N ARG A 283 -14.29 0.59 3.84
CA ARG A 283 -13.66 1.17 5.03
C ARG A 283 -13.11 2.56 4.74
N LEU A 284 -12.55 2.79 3.54
CA LEU A 284 -12.16 4.13 3.08
C LEU A 284 -13.36 5.07 2.95
N LEU A 285 -14.47 4.61 2.36
CA LEU A 285 -15.71 5.38 2.27
C LEU A 285 -16.20 5.79 3.66
N ARG A 286 -16.26 4.85 4.61
CA ARG A 286 -16.64 5.16 6.00
C ARG A 286 -15.72 6.21 6.62
N ALA A 287 -14.41 6.03 6.49
CA ALA A 287 -13.44 6.98 7.01
C ALA A 287 -13.67 8.37 6.40
N PHE A 288 -13.78 8.47 5.08
CA PHE A 288 -14.05 9.71 4.37
C PHE A 288 -15.30 10.44 4.88
N PHE A 289 -16.43 9.75 5.04
CA PHE A 289 -17.69 10.35 5.54
C PHE A 289 -17.67 10.71 7.03
N ASP A 290 -16.77 10.14 7.83
CA ASP A 290 -16.59 10.51 9.24
C ASP A 290 -15.66 11.74 9.41
N MET A 291 -14.86 12.05 8.40
CA MET A 291 -13.88 13.15 8.43
C MET A 291 -14.46 14.55 8.18
N HIS A 292 -15.51 14.65 7.35
CA HIS A 292 -16.03 15.92 6.83
C HIS A 292 -17.57 15.97 6.88
N ASP A 293 -18.16 17.17 6.72
CA ASP A 293 -19.61 17.34 6.56
C ASP A 293 -20.00 17.15 5.08
N PRO A 294 -20.64 16.03 4.70
CA PRO A 294 -20.97 15.73 3.31
C PRO A 294 -22.21 16.49 2.80
N THR A 295 -22.86 17.30 3.65
CA THR A 295 -24.07 18.06 3.29
C THR A 295 -23.76 19.49 2.83
N GLN A 296 -22.51 19.92 2.97
CA GLN A 296 -22.07 21.24 2.56
C GLN A 296 -21.77 21.27 1.05
N VAL A 297 -22.41 22.22 0.36
CA VAL A 297 -22.20 22.45 -1.07
C VAL A 297 -21.07 23.46 -1.26
N ASN A 298 -20.04 23.11 -2.03
CA ASN A 298 -18.90 23.98 -2.37
C ASN A 298 -18.25 24.64 -1.14
N ARG A 299 -18.13 23.86 -0.05
CA ARG A 299 -17.63 24.32 1.23
C ARG A 299 -17.27 23.14 2.13
N GLN A 300 -16.25 23.31 2.97
CA GLN A 300 -16.06 22.50 4.16
C GLN A 300 -15.64 23.37 5.36
N GLY A 301 -16.49 23.46 6.37
CA GLY A 301 -16.21 24.24 7.58
C GLY A 301 -15.97 25.73 7.26
N PRO A 302 -14.79 26.30 7.55
CA PRO A 302 -14.45 27.68 7.19
C PRO A 302 -14.07 27.85 5.71
N ASP A 303 -13.74 26.78 5.00
CA ASP A 303 -13.18 26.82 3.65
C ASP A 303 -14.31 26.84 2.61
N VAL A 304 -14.44 27.94 1.86
CA VAL A 304 -15.55 28.19 0.92
C VAL A 304 -15.01 28.27 -0.50
N GLY A 305 -15.62 27.50 -1.40
CA GLY A 305 -15.25 27.44 -2.81
C GLY A 305 -15.54 26.07 -3.42
N SER A 306 -15.77 26.02 -4.74
CA SER A 306 -16.02 24.75 -5.45
C SER A 306 -14.84 23.78 -5.35
N GLN A 307 -13.63 24.28 -5.12
CA GLN A 307 -12.45 23.47 -4.86
C GLN A 307 -12.54 22.65 -3.56
N TYR A 308 -13.40 23.05 -2.62
CA TYR A 308 -13.61 22.36 -1.34
C TYR A 308 -14.86 21.49 -1.32
N ARG A 309 -15.48 21.23 -2.48
CA ARG A 309 -16.68 20.39 -2.57
C ARG A 309 -16.38 18.94 -2.16
N SER A 310 -17.41 18.27 -1.65
CA SER A 310 -17.35 16.85 -1.34
C SER A 310 -17.52 16.02 -2.62
N GLY A 311 -16.65 15.04 -2.82
CA GLY A 311 -16.66 14.22 -4.02
C GLY A 311 -15.90 12.89 -3.87
N ILE A 312 -16.36 11.89 -4.61
CA ILE A 312 -15.75 10.56 -4.72
C ILE A 312 -15.53 10.28 -6.21
N TRP A 313 -14.27 10.18 -6.61
CA TRP A 313 -13.90 9.93 -8.01
C TRP A 313 -13.49 8.47 -8.18
N THR A 314 -14.33 7.73 -8.88
CA THR A 314 -14.30 6.28 -8.93
C THR A 314 -13.42 5.81 -10.09
N THR A 315 -12.65 4.74 -9.86
CA THR A 315 -11.73 4.18 -10.85
C THR A 315 -12.30 2.98 -11.61
N SER A 316 -13.46 2.46 -11.16
CA SER A 316 -14.13 1.31 -11.74
C SER A 316 -15.63 1.34 -11.46
N THR A 317 -16.40 0.58 -12.24
CA THR A 317 -17.84 0.37 -11.99
C THR A 317 -18.11 -0.23 -10.62
N ALA A 318 -17.20 -1.08 -10.11
CA ALA A 318 -17.33 -1.68 -8.78
C ALA A 318 -17.23 -0.61 -7.67
N GLN A 319 -16.26 0.30 -7.76
CA GLN A 319 -16.16 1.44 -6.85
C GLN A 319 -17.38 2.36 -6.96
N GLN A 320 -17.84 2.64 -8.18
CA GLN A 320 -19.03 3.47 -8.39
C GLN A 320 -20.27 2.87 -7.73
N THR A 321 -20.55 1.60 -7.99
CA THR A 321 -21.70 0.90 -7.38
C THR A 321 -21.57 0.87 -5.85
N ALA A 322 -20.37 0.64 -5.32
CA ALA A 322 -20.15 0.62 -3.88
C ALA A 322 -20.34 2.01 -3.23
N ALA A 323 -19.85 3.08 -3.86
CA ALA A 323 -20.00 4.45 -3.38
C ALA A 323 -21.47 4.89 -3.39
N GLU A 324 -22.19 4.63 -4.49
CA GLU A 324 -23.62 4.96 -4.62
C GLU A 324 -24.46 4.19 -3.59
N ALA A 325 -24.17 2.90 -3.39
CA ALA A 325 -24.84 2.10 -2.38
C ALA A 325 -24.56 2.60 -0.95
N PHE A 326 -23.31 2.99 -0.67
CA PHE A 326 -22.90 3.53 0.63
C PHE A 326 -23.59 4.85 0.94
N VAL A 327 -23.66 5.78 -0.02
CA VAL A 327 -24.40 7.05 0.14
C VAL A 327 -25.87 6.79 0.40
N LYS A 328 -26.50 5.88 -0.36
CA LYS A 328 -27.90 5.50 -0.15
C LYS A 328 -28.15 4.91 1.24
N GLU A 329 -27.24 4.11 1.77
CA GLU A 329 -27.31 3.58 3.13
C GLU A 329 -27.19 4.70 4.18
N LEU A 330 -26.25 5.64 3.99
CA LEU A 330 -26.09 6.80 4.86
C LEU A 330 -27.33 7.70 4.88
N GLU A 331 -27.93 7.98 3.73
CA GLU A 331 -29.18 8.75 3.65
C GLU A 331 -30.33 8.04 4.38
N ALA A 332 -30.44 6.72 4.21
CA ALA A 332 -31.45 5.92 4.90
C ALA A 332 -31.24 5.82 6.42
N SER A 333 -30.02 6.05 6.91
CA SER A 333 -29.70 6.03 8.34
C SER A 333 -30.18 7.28 9.09
N GLU A 334 -30.60 8.33 8.39
CA GLU A 334 -30.99 9.63 8.95
C GLU A 334 -29.89 10.28 9.82
N LYS A 335 -28.61 9.92 9.60
CA LYS A 335 -27.45 10.52 10.31
C LYS A 335 -27.31 12.04 10.03
N TYR A 336 -27.80 12.51 8.88
CA TYR A 336 -27.67 13.89 8.43
C TYR A 336 -29.04 14.54 8.23
N ASP A 337 -29.23 15.75 8.78
CA ASP A 337 -30.49 16.51 8.67
C ASP A 337 -30.71 17.11 7.26
N LYS A 338 -29.68 17.09 6.42
CA LYS A 338 -29.68 17.65 5.06
C LYS A 338 -29.28 16.56 4.06
N PRO A 339 -29.73 16.66 2.80
CA PRO A 339 -29.28 15.76 1.74
C PRO A 339 -27.75 15.76 1.60
N ILE A 340 -27.19 14.60 1.28
CA ILE A 340 -25.77 14.46 0.99
C ILE A 340 -25.48 15.17 -0.35
N ALA A 341 -24.51 16.07 -0.34
CA ALA A 341 -24.06 16.84 -1.50
C ALA A 341 -22.82 16.23 -2.19
N THR A 342 -22.31 15.12 -1.67
CA THR A 342 -21.14 14.42 -2.24
C THR A 342 -21.39 13.99 -3.68
N GLU A 343 -20.56 14.48 -4.59
CA GLU A 343 -20.57 14.07 -6.00
C GLU A 343 -19.94 12.68 -6.16
N ILE A 344 -20.54 11.81 -6.98
CA ILE A 344 -19.95 10.51 -7.34
C ILE A 344 -19.82 10.45 -8.85
N GLU A 345 -18.59 10.41 -9.34
CA GLU A 345 -18.29 10.44 -10.77
C GLU A 345 -17.14 9.50 -11.12
N LEU A 346 -16.93 9.23 -12.41
CA LEU A 346 -15.69 8.60 -12.87
C LEU A 346 -14.53 9.58 -12.76
N ALA A 347 -13.38 9.09 -12.30
CA ALA A 347 -12.17 9.88 -12.17
C ALA A 347 -11.68 10.41 -13.53
N LYS A 348 -11.44 11.73 -13.62
CA LYS A 348 -10.69 12.36 -14.71
C LYS A 348 -9.17 12.33 -14.40
N VAL A 349 -8.40 13.15 -15.11
CA VAL A 349 -6.96 13.27 -14.89
C VAL A 349 -6.68 13.85 -13.51
N PHE A 350 -5.81 13.18 -12.75
CA PHE A 350 -5.27 13.66 -11.48
C PHE A 350 -4.04 14.52 -11.75
N TYR A 351 -4.00 15.72 -11.21
CA TYR A 351 -2.81 16.55 -11.18
C TYR A 351 -2.26 16.60 -9.76
N SER A 352 -1.06 16.07 -9.56
CA SER A 352 -0.39 16.13 -8.25
C SER A 352 -0.18 17.59 -7.85
N ALA A 353 -0.50 17.92 -6.60
CA ALA A 353 -0.19 19.23 -6.04
C ALA A 353 1.31 19.35 -5.79
N GLU A 354 1.77 20.60 -5.66
CA GLU A 354 3.16 20.94 -5.41
C GLU A 354 3.71 20.25 -4.14
N ASP A 355 5.01 19.90 -4.14
CA ASP A 355 5.66 19.15 -3.04
C ASP A 355 5.48 19.74 -1.64
N TYR A 356 5.24 21.05 -1.56
CA TYR A 356 5.01 21.74 -0.29
C TYR A 356 3.61 21.46 0.29
N HIS A 357 2.63 21.04 -0.52
CA HIS A 357 1.31 20.61 -0.06
C HIS A 357 1.29 19.15 0.39
N GLN A 358 2.19 18.31 -0.15
CA GLN A 358 2.27 16.90 0.24
C GLN A 358 2.71 16.78 1.69
N ASP A 359 2.14 15.85 2.45
CA ASP A 359 2.44 15.58 3.86
C ASP A 359 2.39 16.87 4.74
N TYR A 360 1.56 17.86 4.40
CA TYR A 360 1.67 19.21 4.97
C TYR A 360 1.50 19.23 6.49
N ILE A 361 0.51 18.50 7.03
CA ILE A 361 0.28 18.41 8.47
C ILE A 361 1.42 17.66 9.16
N ALA A 362 1.93 16.57 8.58
CA ALA A 362 3.05 15.83 9.12
C ALA A 362 4.32 16.70 9.20
N LYS A 363 4.55 17.56 8.19
CA LYS A 363 5.70 18.49 8.12
C LYS A 363 5.57 19.68 9.09
N THR A 364 4.36 20.20 9.32
CA THR A 364 4.16 21.48 10.01
C THR A 364 3.52 21.38 11.38
N GLY A 365 2.86 20.27 11.71
CA GLY A 365 2.04 20.11 12.90
C GLY A 365 0.80 21.01 12.95
N ARG A 366 0.41 21.64 11.84
CA ARG A 366 -0.79 22.48 11.77
C ARG A 366 -2.05 21.64 11.95
N ALA A 367 -2.97 22.14 12.78
CA ALA A 367 -4.29 21.56 12.92
C ALA A 367 -5.15 21.81 11.67
N CYS A 368 -5.98 20.84 11.31
CA CYS A 368 -7.01 20.96 10.28
C CYS A 368 -8.41 20.78 10.90
N HIS A 369 -9.45 21.22 10.20
CA HIS A 369 -10.83 21.19 10.68
C HIS A 369 -11.48 19.80 10.62
N VAL A 370 -10.87 18.85 9.90
CA VAL A 370 -11.37 17.47 9.75
C VAL A 370 -11.01 16.59 10.96
N LYS A 371 -11.77 15.53 11.18
CA LYS A 371 -11.60 14.60 12.31
C LYS A 371 -10.75 13.39 11.92
N ASN A 372 -10.07 12.78 12.89
CA ASN A 372 -9.43 11.47 12.70
C ASN A 372 -10.51 10.37 12.62
N PRO A 373 -10.59 9.58 11.52
CA PRO A 373 -11.59 8.53 11.36
C PRO A 373 -11.16 7.15 11.90
N TRP A 374 -9.95 7.00 12.45
CA TRP A 374 -9.38 5.70 12.85
C TRP A 374 -9.46 5.40 14.33
#